data_AF-A0A5A9G5T0-F1
#
_entry.id   AF-A0A5A9G5T0-F1
#
_cell.length_a   1.000
_cell.length_b   1.000
_cell.length_c   1.000
_cell.angle_alpha   90.00
_cell.angle_beta   90.00
_cell.angle_gamma   90.00
#
_symmetry.space_group_name_H-M   'P 1'
#
loop_
_entity.id
_entity.type
_entity.pdbx_description
1 polymer ?
#
loop_
_entity_poly.entity_id
_entity_poly.type
_entity_poly.pdbx_seq_one_letter_code
_entity_poly.pdbx_strand_id
1 'polypeptide(L)'
;MVDFFPRWPLATGPVVQPDERLPWGSTLTLGVQHLVAMSGSTILGPLLMGFDPNLAVLFSGIGTLLFLVLTAGRVPSYLGSSFSFIAVVIAVTGYSGQGPNPNIGPALGGIIAAGVVYVLIGLLVSYTSTNWIERLMPPAVTGAVGAAIGLNLSPVAVKGIEGSGPHILVALFTLVATALIAVYAPLAIRRVSILVGIAAGYVFYLVLANGMGLLPPVSFAELDAAPWFGMPAFRTPTFDAGAMALVAPIAFILVAENLGHIKAIGAMTGRNLDRFIGRGFIGDGIATIVSGSGGGTGVTTYVENMGVMAVTRVFSTLIFVVAAIAAILLGFSPKFGALLRTIPAPVLGGLATVVFGLIAAAMVRLWVDNRVDFSDPRNLITVGVTLVLGAGNFTVTAGGFSIGGIGTATIAALGLYQLLGIGRAREGSRTAAQPSDPTIH
;
A
#
# COMPACT_ATOMS: atom_id res chain seq x y z
N MET A 1 -14.30 34.55 4.75
CA MET A 1 -13.60 33.58 3.89
C MET A 1 -13.11 32.45 4.76
N VAL A 2 -13.39 31.19 4.42
CA VAL A 2 -12.81 30.05 5.13
C VAL A 2 -11.40 29.84 4.58
N ASP A 3 -10.39 29.89 5.44
CA ASP A 3 -9.00 29.68 5.04
C ASP A 3 -8.84 28.31 4.34
N PHE A 4 -8.05 28.26 3.27
CA PHE A 4 -7.82 27.03 2.51
C PHE A 4 -7.29 25.93 3.43
N PHE A 5 -6.23 26.25 4.18
CA PHE A 5 -5.68 25.40 5.24
C PHE A 5 -6.33 25.67 6.60
N PRO A 6 -6.45 24.65 7.46
CA PRO A 6 -6.79 24.88 8.86
C PRO A 6 -5.67 25.65 9.59
N ARG A 7 -5.96 26.19 10.77
CA ARG A 7 -4.99 26.96 11.57
C ARG A 7 -4.22 26.12 12.60
N TRP A 8 -4.56 24.83 12.73
CA TRP A 8 -3.95 23.91 13.69
C TRP A 8 -3.75 24.50 15.10
N PRO A 9 -4.84 24.87 15.81
CA PRO A 9 -4.76 25.24 17.22
C PRO A 9 -4.22 24.06 18.05
N LEU A 10 -3.68 24.37 19.23
CA LEU A 10 -3.28 23.35 20.19
C LEU A 10 -4.52 22.55 20.62
N ALA A 11 -4.40 21.22 20.58
CA ALA A 11 -5.45 20.33 21.00
C ALA A 11 -5.76 20.51 22.49
N THR A 12 -7.04 20.60 22.82
CA THR A 12 -7.53 20.77 24.20
C THR A 12 -8.12 19.49 24.78
N GLY A 13 -8.31 18.45 23.96
CA GLY A 13 -8.94 17.19 24.33
C GLY A 13 -8.00 15.98 24.23
N PRO A 14 -8.47 14.80 24.70
CA PRO A 14 -7.69 13.55 24.65
C PRO A 14 -7.55 12.97 23.23
N VAL A 15 -8.36 13.42 22.27
CA VAL A 15 -8.29 13.05 20.86
C VAL A 15 -7.89 14.28 20.06
N VAL A 16 -6.77 14.20 19.34
CA VAL A 16 -6.27 15.30 18.52
C VAL A 16 -6.86 15.18 17.12
N GLN A 17 -7.62 16.18 16.69
CA GLN A 17 -8.30 16.18 15.40
C GLN A 17 -7.35 16.55 14.24
N PRO A 18 -7.74 16.27 12.96
CA PRO A 18 -6.88 16.54 11.80
C PRO A 18 -6.44 17.99 11.64
N ASP A 19 -7.30 18.91 12.05
CA ASP A 19 -7.11 20.35 12.03
C ASP A 19 -6.56 20.91 13.34
N GLU A 20 -6.09 20.08 14.26
CA GLU A 20 -5.45 20.45 15.53
C GLU A 20 -3.98 19.99 15.55
N ARG A 21 -3.21 20.45 16.54
CA ARG A 21 -1.84 19.99 16.77
C ARG A 21 -1.51 19.76 18.22
N LEU A 22 -0.49 18.94 18.43
CA LEU A 22 0.20 18.82 19.70
C LEU A 22 1.24 19.95 19.88
N PRO A 23 1.83 20.09 21.08
CA PRO A 23 3.04 20.88 21.24
C PRO A 23 4.12 20.43 20.25
N TRP A 24 4.93 21.36 19.76
CA TRP A 24 5.87 21.10 18.67
C TRP A 24 6.84 19.95 18.95
N GLY A 25 7.32 19.81 20.18
CA GLY A 25 8.16 18.67 20.57
C GLY A 25 7.48 17.32 20.32
N SER A 26 6.23 17.17 20.73
CA SER A 26 5.44 15.95 20.52
C SER A 26 5.03 15.74 19.05
N THR A 27 4.71 16.82 18.33
CA THR A 27 4.43 16.74 16.89
C THR A 27 5.67 16.25 16.12
N LEU A 28 6.86 16.74 16.48
CA LEU A 28 8.12 16.34 15.85
C LEU A 28 8.43 14.87 16.12
N THR A 29 8.35 14.43 17.38
CA THR A 29 8.65 13.04 17.75
C THR A 29 7.65 12.05 17.15
N LEU A 30 6.35 12.37 17.17
CA LEU A 30 5.34 11.53 16.53
C LEU A 30 5.48 11.53 15.00
N GLY A 31 5.86 12.65 14.38
CA GLY A 31 6.14 12.70 12.95
C GLY A 31 7.26 11.74 12.55
N VAL A 32 8.36 11.74 13.29
CA VAL A 32 9.46 10.77 13.10
C VAL A 32 8.97 9.34 13.39
N GLN A 33 8.17 9.12 14.43
CA GLN A 33 7.61 7.79 14.71
C GLN A 33 6.76 7.26 13.55
N HIS A 34 5.91 8.11 12.96
CA HIS A 34 5.11 7.75 11.79
C HIS A 34 6.01 7.39 10.59
N LEU A 35 7.08 8.17 10.35
CA LEU A 35 8.11 7.83 9.36
C LEU A 35 8.67 6.43 9.57
N VAL A 36 9.12 6.12 10.78
CA VAL A 36 9.70 4.80 11.07
C VAL A 36 8.64 3.70 10.93
N ALA A 37 7.40 3.91 11.36
CA ALA A 37 6.33 2.90 11.28
C ALA A 37 6.07 2.42 9.84
N MET A 38 6.07 3.33 8.87
CA MET A 38 5.81 2.99 7.47
C MET A 38 7.02 2.65 6.62
N SER A 39 8.22 3.05 7.07
CA SER A 39 9.45 2.86 6.31
C SER A 39 9.66 1.39 5.93
N GLY A 40 9.24 0.44 6.76
CA GLY A 40 9.30 -0.99 6.43
C GLY A 40 8.65 -1.32 5.08
N SER A 41 7.39 -0.92 4.88
CA SER A 41 6.65 -1.16 3.64
C SER A 41 7.14 -0.30 2.48
N THR A 42 7.49 0.97 2.74
CA THR A 42 8.05 1.89 1.73
C THR A 42 9.47 1.51 1.28
N ILE A 43 10.19 0.68 2.04
CA ILE A 43 11.49 0.13 1.66
C ILE A 43 11.31 -1.22 0.96
N LEU A 44 10.48 -2.10 1.52
CA LEU A 44 10.29 -3.46 1.01
C LEU A 44 9.72 -3.46 -0.41
N GLY A 45 8.67 -2.66 -0.67
CA GLY A 45 8.02 -2.61 -2.00
C GLY A 45 9.00 -2.29 -3.13
N PRO A 46 9.74 -1.17 -3.06
CA PRO A 46 10.76 -0.81 -4.05
C PRO A 46 11.81 -1.90 -4.27
N LEU A 47 12.32 -2.51 -3.19
CA LEU A 47 13.33 -3.57 -3.29
C LEU A 47 12.80 -4.79 -4.06
N LEU A 48 11.53 -5.17 -3.84
CA LEU A 48 10.87 -6.27 -4.55
C LEU A 48 10.56 -5.95 -6.02
N MET A 49 10.55 -4.68 -6.39
CA MET A 49 10.36 -4.20 -7.77
C MET A 49 11.68 -3.82 -8.48
N GLY A 50 12.80 -3.83 -7.73
CA GLY A 50 14.11 -3.38 -8.17
C GLY A 50 14.23 -1.87 -8.39
N PHE A 51 13.38 -1.08 -7.73
CA PHE A 51 13.51 0.38 -7.62
C PHE A 51 14.59 0.74 -6.60
N ASP A 52 15.11 1.97 -6.70
CA ASP A 52 15.91 2.55 -5.62
C ASP A 52 15.00 2.89 -4.42
N PRO A 53 15.12 2.20 -3.27
CA PRO A 53 14.29 2.47 -2.11
C PRO A 53 14.51 3.89 -1.55
N ASN A 54 15.67 4.50 -1.79
CA ASN A 54 15.95 5.86 -1.38
C ASN A 54 15.10 6.88 -2.17
N LEU A 55 14.97 6.69 -3.49
CA LEU A 55 14.05 7.48 -4.32
C LEU A 55 12.60 7.26 -3.91
N ALA A 56 12.21 6.03 -3.59
CA ALA A 56 10.86 5.74 -3.16
C ALA A 56 10.49 6.47 -1.86
N VAL A 57 11.40 6.52 -0.88
CA VAL A 57 11.22 7.29 0.37
C VAL A 57 11.14 8.79 0.09
N LEU A 58 12.00 9.33 -0.79
CA LEU A 58 11.95 10.73 -1.22
C LEU A 58 10.60 11.09 -1.83
N PHE A 59 10.15 10.32 -2.82
CA PHE A 59 8.90 10.60 -3.53
C PHE A 59 7.65 10.28 -2.71
N SER A 60 7.75 9.38 -1.73
CA SER A 60 6.74 9.18 -0.70
C SER A 60 6.56 10.43 0.17
N GLY A 61 7.65 11.10 0.57
CA GLY A 61 7.60 12.38 1.27
C GLY A 61 7.01 13.50 0.41
N ILE A 62 7.51 13.67 -0.82
CA ILE A 62 6.99 14.66 -1.78
C ILE A 62 5.50 14.42 -2.05
N GLY A 63 5.13 13.17 -2.33
CA GLY A 63 3.76 12.75 -2.59
C GLY A 63 2.84 13.04 -1.41
N THR A 64 3.30 12.81 -0.18
CA THR A 64 2.54 13.15 1.02
C THR A 64 2.29 14.65 1.13
N LEU A 65 3.29 15.50 0.89
CA LEU A 65 3.09 16.95 0.91
C LEU A 65 2.09 17.39 -0.16
N LEU A 66 2.21 16.85 -1.37
CA LEU A 66 1.26 17.12 -2.46
C LEU A 66 -0.16 16.69 -2.10
N PHE A 67 -0.32 15.50 -1.53
CA PHE A 67 -1.61 15.01 -1.06
C PHE A 67 -2.23 15.90 0.01
N LEU A 68 -1.44 16.33 1.00
CA LEU A 68 -1.91 17.22 2.06
C LEU A 68 -2.30 18.59 1.51
N VAL A 69 -1.54 19.14 0.56
CA VAL A 69 -1.92 20.40 -0.13
C VAL A 69 -3.23 20.22 -0.90
N LEU A 70 -3.34 19.14 -1.67
CA LEU A 70 -4.52 18.88 -2.52
C LEU A 70 -5.77 18.56 -1.71
N THR A 71 -5.65 17.94 -0.54
CA THR A 71 -6.75 17.71 0.42
C THR A 71 -6.95 18.86 1.41
N ALA A 72 -6.23 19.98 1.22
CA ALA A 72 -6.28 21.17 2.05
C ALA A 72 -5.99 20.90 3.54
N GLY A 73 -5.11 19.94 3.83
CA GLY A 73 -4.64 19.58 5.17
C GLY A 73 -5.72 18.96 6.07
N ARG A 74 -6.81 18.45 5.49
CA ARG A 74 -7.97 17.93 6.25
C ARG A 74 -8.08 16.40 6.27
N VAL A 75 -7.34 15.70 5.41
CA VAL A 75 -7.31 14.24 5.40
C VAL A 75 -5.96 13.78 5.98
N PRO A 76 -5.93 13.19 7.18
CA PRO A 76 -4.71 12.71 7.81
C PRO A 76 -4.26 11.40 7.18
N SER A 77 -3.40 11.52 6.18
CA SER A 77 -2.85 10.37 5.48
C SER A 77 -1.42 10.63 5.05
N TYR A 78 -0.71 9.53 4.82
CA TYR A 78 0.63 9.51 4.27
C TYR A 78 0.71 8.51 3.14
N LEU A 79 1.47 8.87 2.11
CA LEU A 79 1.58 8.11 0.88
C LEU A 79 2.87 7.32 0.87
N GLY A 80 2.78 6.01 0.69
CA GLY A 80 3.92 5.10 0.55
C GLY A 80 3.82 4.25 -0.71
N SER A 81 4.83 3.43 -0.97
CA SER A 81 4.87 2.54 -2.14
C SER A 81 3.69 1.56 -2.13
N SER A 82 2.91 1.54 -3.21
CA SER A 82 1.77 0.62 -3.33
C SER A 82 2.22 -0.74 -3.85
N PHE A 83 1.85 -1.81 -3.14
CA PHE A 83 2.21 -3.17 -3.51
C PHE A 83 1.41 -3.72 -4.70
N SER A 84 0.31 -3.05 -5.07
CA SER A 84 -0.47 -3.40 -6.27
C SER A 84 0.37 -3.33 -7.56
N PHE A 85 1.43 -2.52 -7.58
CA PHE A 85 2.34 -2.40 -8.72
C PHE A 85 3.36 -3.53 -8.86
N ILE A 86 3.62 -4.33 -7.82
CA ILE A 86 4.75 -5.29 -7.84
C ILE A 86 4.63 -6.28 -9.00
N ALA A 87 3.47 -6.93 -9.15
CA ALA A 87 3.26 -7.94 -10.18
C ALA A 87 3.38 -7.37 -11.60
N VAL A 88 2.78 -6.19 -11.85
CA VAL A 88 2.82 -5.59 -13.19
C VAL A 88 4.19 -5.00 -13.52
N VAL A 89 4.92 -4.47 -12.54
CA VAL A 89 6.30 -4.00 -12.75
C VAL A 89 7.16 -5.18 -13.16
N ILE A 90 7.07 -6.30 -12.43
CA ILE A 90 7.82 -7.52 -12.76
C ILE A 90 7.45 -8.00 -14.17
N ALA A 91 6.16 -8.02 -14.52
CA ALA A 91 5.69 -8.44 -15.84
C ALA A 91 6.18 -7.54 -16.98
N VAL A 92 6.13 -6.21 -16.81
CA VAL A 92 6.54 -5.22 -17.82
C VAL A 92 8.06 -5.21 -18.01
N THR A 93 8.81 -5.36 -16.93
CA THR A 93 10.27 -5.17 -16.94
C THR A 93 11.07 -6.46 -17.07
N GLY A 94 10.42 -7.62 -16.88
CA GLY A 94 11.07 -8.92 -16.82
C GLY A 94 11.98 -9.09 -15.61
N TYR A 95 11.75 -8.32 -14.54
CA TYR A 95 12.61 -8.30 -13.36
C TYR A 95 12.63 -9.65 -12.65
N SER A 96 13.82 -10.13 -12.28
CA SER A 96 14.03 -11.44 -11.68
C SER A 96 13.56 -11.53 -10.22
N GLY A 97 13.34 -10.38 -9.57
CA GLY A 97 13.01 -10.26 -8.14
C GLY A 97 14.20 -9.93 -7.24
N GLN A 98 15.41 -9.80 -7.79
CA GLN A 98 16.61 -9.49 -7.00
C GLN A 98 17.50 -8.42 -7.66
N GLY A 99 17.99 -7.47 -6.85
CA GLY A 99 18.92 -6.42 -7.25
C GLY A 99 18.28 -5.21 -7.95
N PRO A 100 19.09 -4.33 -8.57
CA PRO A 100 18.55 -3.20 -9.33
C PRO A 100 17.83 -3.67 -10.60
N ASN A 101 16.69 -3.07 -10.93
CA ASN A 101 15.99 -3.34 -12.18
C ASN A 101 16.56 -2.47 -13.32
N PRO A 102 17.24 -3.05 -14.33
CA PRO A 102 17.84 -2.27 -15.41
C PRO A 102 16.78 -1.63 -16.31
N ASN A 103 15.61 -2.25 -16.46
CA ASN A 103 14.56 -1.89 -17.41
C ASN A 103 13.38 -1.21 -16.72
N ILE A 104 13.64 -0.31 -15.77
CA ILE A 104 12.60 0.35 -14.99
C ILE A 104 11.75 1.36 -15.81
N GLY A 105 12.29 1.87 -16.92
CA GLY A 105 11.68 2.94 -17.72
C GLY A 105 10.23 2.66 -18.14
N PRO A 106 9.91 1.49 -18.73
CA PRO A 106 8.54 1.17 -19.14
C PRO A 106 7.58 1.06 -17.95
N ALA A 107 8.04 0.53 -16.82
CA ALA A 107 7.25 0.51 -15.58
C ALA A 107 6.93 1.92 -15.08
N LEU A 108 7.90 2.85 -15.12
CA LEU A 108 7.68 4.26 -14.76
C LEU A 108 6.64 4.92 -15.68
N GLY A 109 6.72 4.69 -16.99
CA GLY A 109 5.71 5.16 -17.95
C GLY A 109 4.31 4.61 -17.64
N GLY A 110 4.23 3.33 -17.27
CA GLY A 110 2.98 2.70 -16.82
C GLY A 110 2.45 3.26 -15.51
N ILE A 111 3.31 3.53 -14.53
CA ILE A 111 2.95 4.16 -13.25
C ILE A 111 2.37 5.56 -13.50
N ILE A 112 2.98 6.35 -14.39
CA ILE A 112 2.45 7.66 -14.79
C ILE A 112 1.07 7.50 -15.43
N ALA A 113 0.89 6.53 -16.33
CA ALA A 113 -0.42 6.26 -16.95
C ALA A 113 -1.49 5.90 -15.92
N ALA A 114 -1.16 5.05 -14.94
CA ALA A 114 -2.04 4.73 -13.82
C ALA A 114 -2.39 5.98 -13.00
N GLY A 115 -1.40 6.83 -12.70
CA GLY A 115 -1.63 8.09 -12.01
C GLY A 115 -2.55 9.04 -12.79
N VAL A 116 -2.40 9.13 -14.11
CA VAL A 116 -3.30 9.92 -14.97
C VAL A 116 -4.73 9.40 -14.92
N VAL A 117 -4.93 8.08 -15.07
CA VAL A 117 -6.26 7.46 -14.94
C VAL A 117 -6.85 7.74 -13.56
N TYR A 118 -6.03 7.66 -12.51
CA TYR A 118 -6.47 7.92 -11.14
C TYR A 118 -6.90 9.39 -10.94
N VAL A 119 -6.16 10.36 -11.48
CA VAL A 119 -6.55 11.79 -11.49
C VAL A 119 -7.87 11.99 -12.24
N LEU A 120 -8.05 11.35 -13.39
CA LEU A 120 -9.30 11.45 -14.17
C LEU A 120 -10.50 10.93 -13.37
N ILE A 121 -10.34 9.80 -12.68
CA ILE A 121 -11.38 9.27 -11.79
C ILE A 121 -11.62 10.23 -10.62
N GLY A 122 -10.57 10.79 -10.03
CA GLY A 122 -10.68 11.77 -8.95
C GLY A 122 -11.40 13.05 -9.35
N LEU A 123 -11.14 13.56 -10.56
CA LEU A 123 -11.88 14.69 -11.15
C LEU A 123 -13.34 14.33 -11.33
N LEU A 124 -13.65 13.18 -11.93
CA LEU A 124 -15.01 12.71 -12.10
C LEU A 124 -15.76 12.62 -10.76
N VAL A 125 -15.12 12.07 -9.73
CA VAL A 125 -15.69 11.98 -8.37
C VAL A 125 -15.83 13.33 -7.70
N SER A 126 -14.98 14.30 -8.03
CA SER A 126 -15.10 15.67 -7.50
C SER A 126 -16.32 16.41 -8.05
N TYR A 127 -16.76 16.07 -9.28
CA TYR A 127 -17.97 16.62 -9.90
C TYR A 127 -19.22 15.77 -9.66
N THR A 128 -19.06 14.49 -9.30
CA THR A 128 -20.14 13.55 -9.04
C THR A 128 -20.18 13.14 -7.56
N SER A 129 -20.85 12.04 -7.22
CA SER A 129 -20.81 11.45 -5.87
C SER A 129 -20.05 10.13 -5.89
N THR A 130 -19.59 9.64 -4.74
CA THR A 130 -18.94 8.33 -4.62
C THR A 130 -19.91 7.15 -4.75
N ASN A 131 -21.22 7.42 -4.81
CA ASN A 131 -22.26 6.39 -4.81
C ASN A 131 -22.12 5.37 -5.95
N TRP A 132 -21.64 5.79 -7.13
CA TRP A 132 -21.44 4.86 -8.24
C TRP A 132 -20.25 3.93 -7.99
N ILE A 133 -19.19 4.42 -7.33
CA ILE A 133 -18.03 3.60 -6.92
C ILE A 133 -18.47 2.60 -5.84
N GLU A 134 -19.22 3.06 -4.85
CA GLU A 134 -19.71 2.20 -3.76
C GLU A 134 -20.65 1.10 -4.28
N ARG A 135 -21.41 1.36 -5.35
CA ARG A 135 -22.23 0.35 -6.05
C ARG A 135 -21.40 -0.59 -6.93
N LEU A 136 -20.36 -0.06 -7.55
CA LEU A 136 -19.47 -0.83 -8.42
C LEU A 136 -18.57 -1.77 -7.62
N MET A 137 -18.12 -1.30 -6.45
CA MET A 137 -17.14 -1.94 -5.58
C MET A 137 -17.63 -2.00 -4.13
N PRO A 138 -18.71 -2.77 -3.86
CA PRO A 138 -19.13 -3.02 -2.49
C PRO A 138 -18.07 -3.83 -1.73
N PRO A 139 -18.13 -3.92 -0.40
CA PRO A 139 -17.11 -4.58 0.42
C PRO A 139 -16.74 -6.00 -0.02
N ALA A 140 -17.71 -6.77 -0.55
CA ALA A 140 -17.45 -8.09 -1.13
C ALA A 140 -16.42 -8.03 -2.27
N VAL A 141 -16.62 -7.13 -3.24
CA VAL A 141 -15.75 -6.93 -4.40
C VAL A 141 -14.42 -6.32 -3.97
N THR A 142 -14.45 -5.26 -3.16
CA THR A 142 -13.25 -4.55 -2.70
C THR A 142 -12.32 -5.49 -1.93
N GLY A 143 -12.85 -6.27 -0.99
CA GLY A 143 -12.04 -7.26 -0.28
C GLY A 143 -11.58 -8.42 -1.17
N ALA A 144 -12.35 -8.82 -2.18
CA ALA A 144 -11.92 -9.88 -3.12
C ALA A 144 -10.72 -9.43 -3.97
N VAL A 145 -10.78 -8.21 -4.51
CA VAL A 145 -9.68 -7.62 -5.28
C VAL A 145 -8.46 -7.41 -4.38
N GLY A 146 -8.65 -6.86 -3.17
CA GLY A 146 -7.56 -6.68 -2.21
C GLY A 146 -6.88 -8.00 -1.81
N ALA A 147 -7.67 -9.05 -1.54
CA ALA A 147 -7.15 -10.35 -1.15
C ALA A 147 -6.42 -11.03 -2.32
N ALA A 148 -6.96 -10.89 -3.53
CA ALA A 148 -6.33 -11.34 -4.75
C ALA A 148 -4.95 -10.69 -4.98
N ILE A 149 -4.75 -9.42 -4.61
CA ILE A 149 -3.42 -8.76 -4.67
C ILE A 149 -2.43 -9.46 -3.73
N GLY A 150 -2.79 -9.64 -2.46
CA GLY A 150 -1.91 -10.32 -1.50
C GLY A 150 -1.55 -11.74 -1.95
N LEU A 151 -2.52 -12.49 -2.47
CA LEU A 151 -2.30 -13.86 -2.96
C LEU A 151 -1.51 -13.91 -4.28
N ASN A 152 -1.73 -12.96 -5.20
CA ASN A 152 -1.00 -12.89 -6.46
C ASN A 152 0.50 -12.63 -6.25
N LEU A 153 0.87 -12.00 -5.14
CA LEU A 153 2.26 -11.74 -4.77
C LEU A 153 2.93 -12.91 -4.03
N SER A 154 2.17 -13.96 -3.68
CA SER A 154 2.73 -15.14 -3.02
C SER A 154 3.88 -15.81 -3.77
N PRO A 155 3.91 -15.91 -5.13
CA PRO A 155 5.04 -16.49 -5.83
C PRO A 155 6.33 -15.68 -5.65
N VAL A 156 6.23 -14.35 -5.54
CA VAL A 156 7.39 -13.47 -5.28
C VAL A 156 7.97 -13.76 -3.90
N ALA A 157 7.12 -13.91 -2.88
CA ALA A 157 7.55 -14.25 -1.54
C ALA A 157 8.16 -15.65 -1.46
N VAL A 158 7.51 -16.67 -2.04
CA VAL A 158 8.00 -18.06 -2.03
C VAL A 158 9.35 -18.17 -2.76
N LYS A 159 9.47 -17.58 -3.96
CA LYS A 159 10.74 -17.53 -4.70
C LYS A 159 11.84 -16.80 -3.91
N GLY A 160 11.47 -15.80 -3.10
CA GLY A 160 12.41 -15.11 -2.20
C GLY A 160 12.90 -15.96 -1.03
N ILE A 161 12.19 -17.04 -0.66
CA ILE A 161 12.61 -18.00 0.38
C ILE A 161 13.48 -19.11 -0.21
N GLU A 162 13.18 -19.55 -1.44
CA GLU A 162 13.89 -20.62 -2.13
C GLU A 162 15.41 -20.35 -2.24
N GLY A 163 16.22 -21.38 -1.99
CA GLY A 163 17.68 -21.26 -2.01
C GLY A 163 18.37 -22.43 -1.31
N SER A 164 19.61 -22.21 -0.86
CA SER A 164 20.34 -23.18 -0.05
C SER A 164 19.71 -23.38 1.34
N GLY A 165 20.08 -24.44 2.07
CA GLY A 165 19.62 -24.65 3.46
C GLY A 165 19.81 -23.41 4.35
N PRO A 166 21.02 -22.80 4.41
CA PRO A 166 21.24 -21.55 5.13
C PRO A 166 20.36 -20.37 4.64
N HIS A 167 20.08 -20.27 3.34
CA HIS A 167 19.21 -19.23 2.80
C HIS A 167 17.78 -19.36 3.33
N ILE A 168 17.22 -20.55 3.27
CA ILE A 168 15.88 -20.86 3.80
C ILE A 168 15.83 -20.60 5.30
N LEU A 169 16.88 -20.98 6.05
CA LEU A 169 16.96 -20.73 7.49
C LEU A 169 16.88 -19.23 7.82
N VAL A 170 17.58 -18.37 7.07
CA VAL A 170 17.47 -16.91 7.26
C VAL A 170 16.08 -16.42 6.96
N ALA A 171 15.47 -16.87 5.86
CA ALA A 171 14.14 -16.43 5.46
C ALA A 171 13.07 -16.84 6.49
N LEU A 172 13.10 -18.10 6.96
CA LEU A 172 12.20 -18.60 7.99
C LEU A 172 12.44 -17.92 9.34
N PHE A 173 13.70 -17.71 9.73
CA PHE A 173 14.03 -16.96 10.94
C PHE A 173 13.46 -15.54 10.87
N THR A 174 13.65 -14.85 9.74
CA THR A 174 13.15 -13.49 9.53
C THR A 174 11.62 -13.45 9.62
N LEU A 175 10.93 -14.40 8.98
CA LEU A 175 9.48 -14.55 9.03
C LEU A 175 9.00 -14.74 10.47
N VAL A 176 9.56 -15.73 11.18
CA VAL A 176 9.17 -16.06 12.56
C VAL A 176 9.48 -14.91 13.50
N ALA A 177 10.66 -14.31 13.41
CA ALA A 177 11.04 -13.15 14.22
C ALA A 177 10.06 -12.00 14.01
N THR A 178 9.75 -11.66 12.75
CA THR A 178 8.79 -10.59 12.42
C THR A 178 7.41 -10.86 13.01
N ALA A 179 6.91 -12.10 12.88
CA ALA A 179 5.62 -12.50 13.43
C ALA A 179 5.60 -12.44 14.97
N LEU A 180 6.64 -12.97 15.63
CA LEU A 180 6.76 -12.93 17.09
C LEU A 180 6.85 -11.48 17.61
N ILE A 181 7.60 -10.62 16.91
CA ILE A 181 7.70 -9.19 17.24
C ILE A 181 6.32 -8.51 17.10
N ALA A 182 5.61 -8.77 15.99
CA ALA A 182 4.30 -8.18 15.74
C ALA A 182 3.24 -8.55 16.79
N VAL A 183 3.36 -9.73 17.41
CA VAL A 183 2.40 -10.23 18.41
C VAL A 183 2.82 -9.88 19.83
N TYR A 184 4.05 -10.21 20.23
CA TYR A 184 4.47 -10.23 21.64
C TYR A 184 5.26 -8.99 22.09
N ALA A 185 5.82 -8.21 21.15
CA ALA A 185 6.64 -7.07 21.55
C ALA A 185 5.80 -5.95 22.19
N PRO A 186 6.42 -5.02 22.93
CA PRO A 186 5.76 -3.80 23.37
C PRO A 186 5.13 -3.04 22.20
N LEU A 187 4.04 -2.30 22.45
CA LEU A 187 3.25 -1.64 21.41
C LEU A 187 4.10 -0.72 20.50
N ALA A 188 5.10 -0.03 21.05
CA ALA A 188 6.00 0.81 20.27
C ALA A 188 6.80 0.01 19.23
N ILE A 189 7.27 -1.19 19.59
CA ILE A 189 8.05 -2.08 18.72
C ILE A 189 7.13 -2.80 17.73
N ARG A 190 5.92 -3.20 18.14
CA ARG A 190 4.93 -3.84 17.25
C ARG A 190 4.59 -3.00 16.01
N ARG A 191 4.58 -1.67 16.15
CA ARG A 191 4.30 -0.72 15.04
C ARG A 191 5.41 -0.66 13.99
N VAL A 192 6.61 -1.09 14.35
CA VAL A 192 7.79 -1.13 13.47
C VAL A 192 8.27 -2.57 13.28
N SER A 193 7.37 -3.55 13.45
CA SER A 193 7.68 -4.98 13.43
C SER A 193 8.39 -5.41 12.16
N ILE A 194 8.02 -4.85 11.01
CA ILE A 194 8.68 -5.11 9.72
C ILE A 194 10.15 -4.66 9.76
N LEU A 195 10.44 -3.44 10.26
CA LEU A 195 11.82 -2.94 10.36
C LEU A 195 12.66 -3.73 11.35
N VAL A 196 12.08 -4.08 12.50
CA VAL A 196 12.81 -4.88 13.51
C VAL A 196 13.00 -6.31 13.02
N GLY A 197 12.05 -6.84 12.24
CA GLY A 197 12.16 -8.09 11.50
C GLY A 197 13.31 -8.07 10.49
N ILE A 198 13.41 -7.00 9.67
CA ILE A 198 14.56 -6.76 8.77
C ILE A 198 15.85 -6.80 9.57
N ALA A 199 15.93 -6.04 10.67
CA ALA A 199 17.15 -5.95 11.48
C ALA A 199 17.54 -7.31 12.08
N ALA A 200 16.59 -8.06 12.63
CA ALA A 200 16.82 -9.39 13.20
C ALA A 200 17.29 -10.38 12.13
N GLY A 201 16.60 -10.44 10.99
CA GLY A 201 16.97 -11.28 9.85
C GLY A 201 18.33 -10.92 9.28
N TYR A 202 18.64 -9.63 9.19
CA TYR A 202 19.92 -9.13 8.70
C TYR A 202 21.08 -9.50 9.63
N VAL A 203 20.92 -9.33 10.94
CA VAL A 203 21.92 -9.76 11.93
C VAL A 203 22.15 -11.27 11.82
N PHE A 204 21.08 -12.07 11.72
CA PHE A 204 21.20 -13.50 11.57
C PHE A 204 21.91 -13.90 10.26
N TYR A 205 21.61 -13.21 9.15
CA TYR A 205 22.34 -13.38 7.90
C TYR A 205 23.83 -13.07 8.06
N LEU A 206 24.19 -11.96 8.70
CA LEU A 206 25.60 -11.58 8.91
C LEU A 206 26.37 -12.63 9.73
N VAL A 207 25.73 -13.24 10.72
CA VAL A 207 26.35 -14.34 11.49
C VAL A 207 26.62 -15.55 10.58
N LEU A 208 25.63 -15.98 9.79
CA LEU A 208 25.80 -17.14 8.92
C LEU A 208 26.74 -16.87 7.73
N ALA A 209 26.70 -15.67 7.16
CA ALA A 209 27.49 -15.27 6.00
C ALA A 209 28.92 -14.87 6.40
N ASN A 210 29.07 -13.77 7.15
CA ASN A 210 30.37 -13.20 7.48
C ASN A 210 31.06 -13.92 8.64
N GLY A 211 30.29 -14.47 9.59
CA GLY A 211 30.83 -15.19 10.74
C GLY A 211 31.17 -16.65 10.46
N MET A 212 30.27 -17.38 9.77
CA MET A 212 30.38 -18.82 9.55
C MET A 212 30.73 -19.21 8.10
N GLY A 213 30.69 -18.28 7.14
CA GLY A 213 31.02 -18.55 5.74
C GLY A 213 30.01 -19.43 5.00
N LEU A 214 28.79 -19.58 5.51
CA LEU A 214 27.75 -20.46 4.94
C LEU A 214 26.93 -19.80 3.82
N LEU A 215 27.06 -18.47 3.68
CA LEU A 215 26.35 -17.63 2.72
C LEU A 215 27.33 -16.59 2.16
N PRO A 216 27.04 -16.01 0.97
CA PRO A 216 27.86 -14.93 0.42
C PRO A 216 28.01 -13.77 1.41
N PRO A 217 29.24 -13.31 1.70
CA PRO A 217 29.45 -12.26 2.70
C PRO A 217 28.87 -10.93 2.22
N VAL A 218 28.30 -10.17 3.16
CA VAL A 218 27.88 -8.80 2.89
C VAL A 218 29.11 -7.90 2.91
N SER A 219 29.33 -7.18 1.80
CA SER A 219 30.35 -6.14 1.70
C SER A 219 29.78 -4.79 2.13
N PHE A 220 30.48 -4.10 3.01
CA PHE A 220 30.13 -2.75 3.47
C PHE A 220 30.88 -1.65 2.71
N ALA A 221 31.69 -2.00 1.70
CA ALA A 221 32.51 -1.04 0.97
C ALA A 221 31.68 0.07 0.30
N GLU A 222 30.54 -0.28 -0.32
CA GLU A 222 29.63 0.73 -0.89
C GLU A 222 29.02 1.62 0.19
N LEU A 223 28.66 1.04 1.34
CA LEU A 223 28.13 1.81 2.46
C LEU A 223 29.18 2.79 2.96
N ASP A 224 30.42 2.35 3.16
CA ASP A 224 31.52 3.17 3.65
C ASP A 224 31.86 4.34 2.70
N ALA A 225 31.89 4.07 1.40
CA ALA A 225 32.15 5.08 0.37
C ALA A 225 31.00 6.06 0.15
N ALA A 226 29.75 5.69 0.50
CA ALA A 226 28.59 6.55 0.26
C ALA A 226 28.61 7.80 1.15
N PRO A 227 28.39 9.01 0.58
CA PRO A 227 28.31 10.24 1.36
C PRO A 227 26.99 10.32 2.15
N TRP A 228 27.02 11.04 3.26
CA TRP A 228 25.83 11.29 4.09
C TRP A 228 24.77 12.14 3.39
N PHE A 229 25.20 13.06 2.53
CA PHE A 229 24.35 13.92 1.72
C PHE A 229 24.77 13.85 0.26
N GLY A 230 23.80 13.73 -0.64
CA GLY A 230 24.05 13.70 -2.08
C GLY A 230 22.76 13.72 -2.88
N MET A 231 22.86 14.09 -4.15
CA MET A 231 21.72 14.13 -5.05
C MET A 231 21.25 12.70 -5.37
N PRO A 232 19.95 12.39 -5.25
CA PRO A 232 19.41 11.10 -5.66
C PRO A 232 19.60 10.84 -7.15
N ALA A 233 19.79 9.57 -7.53
CA ALA A 233 20.00 9.17 -8.92
C ALA A 233 18.66 8.97 -9.64
N PHE A 234 18.03 10.05 -10.09
CA PHE A 234 16.74 10.00 -10.78
C PHE A 234 16.76 9.08 -12.01
N ARG A 235 15.63 8.40 -12.25
CA ARG A 235 15.42 7.53 -13.42
C ARG A 235 14.30 8.11 -14.26
N THR A 236 14.50 8.14 -15.58
CA THR A 236 13.53 8.72 -16.51
C THR A 236 12.53 7.68 -17.01
N PRO A 237 11.24 8.03 -17.15
CA PRO A 237 10.24 7.13 -17.73
C PRO A 237 10.47 6.92 -19.23
N THR A 238 10.09 5.74 -19.71
CA THR A 238 9.92 5.48 -21.15
C THR A 238 8.48 5.11 -21.40
N PHE A 239 7.83 5.78 -22.35
CA PHE A 239 6.42 5.58 -22.64
C PHE A 239 6.24 4.49 -23.70
N ASP A 240 5.99 3.28 -23.23
CA ASP A 240 5.60 2.14 -24.06
C ASP A 240 4.09 1.90 -23.92
N ALA A 241 3.37 1.82 -25.05
CA ALA A 241 1.92 1.68 -25.03
C ALA A 241 1.44 0.36 -24.41
N GLY A 242 2.19 -0.73 -24.60
CA GLY A 242 1.88 -2.03 -24.00
C GLY A 242 2.03 -2.01 -22.49
N ALA A 243 3.16 -1.48 -22.00
CA ALA A 243 3.43 -1.27 -20.59
C ALA A 243 2.38 -0.36 -19.93
N MET A 244 2.03 0.75 -20.58
CA MET A 244 1.01 1.67 -20.08
C MET A 244 -0.36 1.00 -19.99
N ALA A 245 -0.76 0.25 -21.01
CA ALA A 245 -2.05 -0.43 -21.02
C ALA A 245 -2.12 -1.55 -19.97
N LEU A 246 -0.99 -2.22 -19.67
CA LEU A 246 -0.91 -3.25 -18.63
C LEU A 246 -0.95 -2.67 -17.20
N VAL A 247 -0.31 -1.52 -16.97
CA VAL A 247 -0.19 -0.91 -15.63
C VAL A 247 -1.35 0.03 -15.30
N ALA A 248 -1.89 0.77 -16.26
CA ALA A 248 -2.93 1.77 -16.03
C ALA A 248 -4.18 1.28 -15.27
N PRO A 249 -4.69 0.03 -15.48
CA PRO A 249 -5.84 -0.49 -14.74
C PRO A 249 -5.65 -0.58 -13.22
N ILE A 250 -4.42 -0.52 -12.72
CA ILE A 250 -4.15 -0.46 -11.27
C ILE A 250 -4.81 0.76 -10.63
N ALA A 251 -5.06 1.84 -11.38
CA ALA A 251 -5.79 2.99 -10.88
C ALA A 251 -7.14 2.63 -10.25
N PHE A 252 -7.87 1.63 -10.79
CA PHE A 252 -9.14 1.19 -10.21
C PHE A 252 -8.97 0.53 -8.84
N ILE A 253 -7.86 -0.19 -8.65
CA ILE A 253 -7.49 -0.79 -7.37
C ILE A 253 -7.19 0.31 -6.35
N LEU A 254 -6.37 1.30 -6.74
CA LEU A 254 -6.00 2.41 -5.86
C LEU A 254 -7.21 3.26 -5.46
N VAL A 255 -8.18 3.45 -6.37
CA VAL A 255 -9.45 4.11 -6.06
C VAL A 255 -10.21 3.37 -4.96
N ALA A 256 -10.32 2.05 -5.07
CA ALA A 256 -11.02 1.23 -4.08
C ALA A 256 -10.32 1.22 -2.73
N GLU A 257 -8.99 1.09 -2.76
CA GLU A 257 -8.12 1.11 -1.58
C GLU A 257 -8.23 2.45 -0.84
N ASN A 258 -8.03 3.56 -1.55
CA ASN A 258 -8.06 4.89 -0.94
C ASN A 258 -9.48 5.31 -0.50
N LEU A 259 -10.54 4.88 -1.21
CA LEU A 259 -11.92 5.05 -0.74
C LEU A 259 -12.09 4.40 0.64
N GLY A 260 -11.65 3.14 0.78
CA GLY A 260 -11.68 2.40 2.03
C GLY A 260 -10.89 3.11 3.14
N HIS A 261 -9.69 3.60 2.82
CA HIS A 261 -8.84 4.30 3.80
C HIS A 261 -9.46 5.61 4.28
N ILE A 262 -9.98 6.45 3.37
CA ILE A 262 -10.62 7.72 3.75
C ILE A 262 -11.88 7.47 4.59
N LYS A 263 -12.69 6.47 4.24
CA LYS A 263 -13.88 6.08 5.04
C LYS A 263 -13.47 5.56 6.42
N ALA A 264 -12.42 4.73 6.52
CA ALA A 264 -11.90 4.24 7.79
C ALA A 264 -11.38 5.38 8.68
N ILE A 265 -10.63 6.33 8.11
CA ILE A 265 -10.17 7.53 8.83
C ILE A 265 -11.37 8.38 9.29
N GLY A 266 -12.39 8.54 8.45
CA GLY A 266 -13.63 9.24 8.82
C GLY A 266 -14.32 8.60 10.02
N ALA A 267 -14.40 7.27 10.04
CA ALA A 267 -14.94 6.51 11.17
C ALA A 267 -14.08 6.64 12.45
N MET A 268 -12.75 6.62 12.33
CA MET A 268 -11.83 6.78 13.47
C MET A 268 -11.85 8.19 14.08
N THR A 269 -11.99 9.22 13.23
CA THR A 269 -12.01 10.64 13.63
C THR A 269 -13.41 11.11 14.07
N GLY A 270 -14.46 10.36 13.73
CA GLY A 270 -15.85 10.76 13.93
C GLY A 270 -16.30 11.88 12.99
N ARG A 271 -15.60 12.08 11.86
CA ARG A 271 -15.88 13.15 10.89
C ARG A 271 -16.21 12.58 9.52
N ASN A 272 -17.20 13.17 8.85
CA ASN A 272 -17.47 12.84 7.47
C ASN A 272 -16.41 13.49 6.55
N LEU A 273 -15.60 12.65 5.90
CA LEU A 273 -14.53 13.05 4.97
C LEU A 273 -14.92 12.88 3.50
N ASP A 274 -16.17 12.56 3.19
CA ASP A 274 -16.63 12.19 1.84
C ASP A 274 -16.37 13.31 0.81
N ARG A 275 -16.54 14.57 1.25
CA ARG A 275 -16.25 15.75 0.42
C ARG A 275 -14.79 15.87 -0.03
N PHE A 276 -13.87 15.14 0.61
CA PHE A 276 -12.45 15.14 0.28
C PHE A 276 -12.03 13.91 -0.54
N ILE A 277 -12.91 12.95 -0.79
CA ILE A 277 -12.56 11.71 -1.52
C ILE A 277 -12.03 12.03 -2.93
N GLY A 278 -12.75 12.85 -3.70
CA GLY A 278 -12.29 13.25 -5.04
C GLY A 278 -10.93 13.96 -5.02
N ARG A 279 -10.71 14.84 -4.02
CA ARG A 279 -9.42 15.51 -3.80
C ARG A 279 -8.32 14.55 -3.35
N GLY A 280 -8.67 13.50 -2.60
CA GLY A 280 -7.77 12.43 -2.18
C GLY A 280 -7.31 11.59 -3.37
N PHE A 281 -8.22 11.24 -4.28
CA PHE A 281 -7.88 10.51 -5.52
C PHE A 281 -6.98 11.34 -6.44
N ILE A 282 -7.29 12.64 -6.61
CA ILE A 282 -6.41 13.57 -7.34
C ILE A 282 -5.05 13.69 -6.65
N GLY A 283 -5.04 13.76 -5.32
CA GLY A 283 -3.83 13.77 -4.49
C GLY A 283 -2.90 12.60 -4.75
N ASP A 284 -3.42 11.37 -4.61
CA ASP A 284 -2.66 10.15 -4.87
C ASP A 284 -2.25 10.01 -6.33
N GLY A 285 -3.16 10.35 -7.26
CA GLY A 285 -2.88 10.29 -8.70
C GLY A 285 -1.74 11.22 -9.12
N ILE A 286 -1.76 12.48 -8.66
CA ILE A 286 -0.67 13.44 -8.91
C ILE A 286 0.62 12.99 -8.22
N ALA A 287 0.56 12.52 -6.97
CA ALA A 287 1.72 11.99 -6.27
C ALA A 287 2.34 10.79 -7.01
N THR A 288 1.51 9.93 -7.59
CA THR A 288 1.92 8.79 -8.42
C THR A 288 2.59 9.24 -9.72
N ILE A 289 2.04 10.25 -10.40
CA ILE A 289 2.65 10.85 -11.60
C ILE A 289 4.02 11.44 -11.27
N VAL A 290 4.12 12.24 -10.20
CA VAL A 290 5.38 12.89 -9.78
C VAL A 290 6.42 11.85 -9.39
N SER A 291 6.02 10.82 -8.64
CA SER A 291 6.89 9.71 -8.27
C SER A 291 7.41 8.96 -9.51
N GLY A 292 6.52 8.54 -10.40
CA GLY A 292 6.90 7.85 -11.64
C GLY A 292 7.77 8.71 -12.57
N SER A 293 7.61 10.04 -12.55
CA SER A 293 8.41 10.95 -13.38
C SER A 293 9.88 11.04 -12.94
N GLY A 294 10.16 10.82 -11.65
CA GLY A 294 11.52 10.90 -11.11
C GLY A 294 12.17 9.55 -10.77
N GLY A 295 11.51 8.44 -11.09
CA GLY A 295 12.06 7.11 -10.83
C GLY A 295 11.60 6.47 -9.52
N GLY A 296 10.59 7.02 -8.86
CA GLY A 296 9.94 6.43 -7.70
C GLY A 296 8.81 5.47 -8.09
N THR A 297 8.31 4.72 -7.10
CA THR A 297 7.21 3.75 -7.28
C THR A 297 5.85 4.43 -7.36
N GLY A 298 4.83 3.74 -7.86
CA GLY A 298 3.44 4.18 -7.62
C GLY A 298 3.14 4.24 -6.12
N VAL A 299 2.34 5.23 -5.71
CA VAL A 299 2.08 5.50 -4.29
C VAL A 299 0.60 5.37 -3.94
N THR A 300 0.31 5.04 -2.69
CA THR A 300 -1.04 4.93 -2.13
C THR A 300 -1.02 5.29 -0.65
N THR A 301 -2.20 5.54 -0.07
CA THR A 301 -2.35 5.81 1.36
C THR A 301 -2.09 4.57 2.22
N TYR A 302 -1.38 4.72 3.34
CA TYR A 302 -0.93 3.56 4.14
C TYR A 302 -1.79 3.22 5.36
N VAL A 303 -2.08 1.91 5.48
CA VAL A 303 -2.87 1.31 6.57
C VAL A 303 -2.10 1.28 7.88
N GLU A 304 -0.77 1.12 7.84
CA GLU A 304 0.09 1.10 9.03
C GLU A 304 -0.04 2.40 9.82
N ASN A 305 -0.11 3.54 9.12
CA ASN A 305 -0.33 4.83 9.74
C ASN A 305 -1.72 4.94 10.38
N MET A 306 -2.76 4.37 9.74
CA MET A 306 -4.08 4.29 10.35
C MET A 306 -4.07 3.44 11.63
N GLY A 307 -3.31 2.34 11.65
CA GLY A 307 -3.11 1.53 12.86
C GLY A 307 -2.44 2.31 13.99
N VAL A 308 -1.43 3.13 13.68
CA VAL A 308 -0.81 4.04 14.66
C VAL A 308 -1.82 5.06 15.18
N MET A 309 -2.55 5.74 14.28
CA MET A 309 -3.56 6.76 14.63
C MET A 309 -4.71 6.20 15.47
N ALA A 310 -5.21 5.01 15.13
CA ALA A 310 -6.30 4.35 15.84
C ALA A 310 -5.97 4.14 17.33
N VAL A 311 -4.69 3.89 17.63
CA VAL A 311 -4.23 3.63 19.00
C VAL A 311 -3.75 4.90 19.69
N THR A 312 -3.01 5.79 19.02
CA THR A 312 -2.56 7.06 19.63
C THR A 312 -3.69 8.05 19.83
N ARG A 313 -4.79 7.93 19.08
CA ARG A 313 -5.87 8.93 18.99
C ARG A 313 -5.36 10.31 18.57
N VAL A 314 -4.26 10.35 17.82
CA VAL A 314 -3.67 11.57 17.27
C VAL A 314 -3.82 11.56 15.76
N PHE A 315 -4.70 12.41 15.25
CA PHE A 315 -5.03 12.49 13.83
C PHE A 315 -4.49 13.76 13.15
N SER A 316 -3.65 14.55 13.82
CA SER A 316 -3.12 15.82 13.30
C SER A 316 -2.41 15.67 11.95
N THR A 317 -2.80 16.47 10.95
CA THR A 317 -2.15 16.43 9.63
C THR A 317 -0.71 16.96 9.63
N LEU A 318 -0.33 17.79 10.61
CA LEU A 318 1.03 18.30 10.75
C LEU A 318 2.06 17.22 11.08
N ILE A 319 1.64 16.11 11.69
CA ILE A 319 2.52 14.97 11.95
C ILE A 319 3.02 14.38 10.62
N PHE A 320 2.15 14.31 9.62
CA PHE A 320 2.50 13.81 8.29
C PHE A 320 3.36 14.80 7.51
N VAL A 321 3.21 16.12 7.75
CA VAL A 321 4.15 17.12 7.22
C VAL A 321 5.56 16.89 7.75
N VAL A 322 5.70 16.69 9.06
CA VAL A 322 7.00 16.37 9.67
C VAL A 322 7.57 15.06 9.11
N ALA A 323 6.75 14.01 9.06
CA ALA A 323 7.16 12.71 8.52
C ALA A 323 7.64 12.84 7.05
N ALA A 324 6.93 13.62 6.24
CA ALA A 324 7.27 13.85 4.84
C ALA A 324 8.56 14.65 4.66
N ILE A 325 8.77 15.70 5.47
CA ILE A 325 10.03 16.46 5.45
C ILE A 325 11.20 15.55 5.83
N ALA A 326 11.04 14.75 6.89
CA ALA A 326 12.07 13.80 7.30
C ALA A 326 12.33 12.72 6.23
N ALA A 327 11.31 12.22 5.54
CA ALA A 327 11.46 11.31 4.41
C ALA A 327 12.24 11.95 3.24
N ILE A 328 11.94 13.22 2.92
CA ILE A 328 12.66 13.96 1.89
C ILE A 328 14.15 14.09 2.26
N LEU A 329 14.45 14.47 3.51
CA LEU A 329 15.82 14.58 3.99
C LEU A 329 16.57 13.25 3.93
N LEU A 330 15.92 12.13 4.29
CA LEU A 330 16.50 10.79 4.14
C LEU A 330 16.74 10.44 2.67
N GLY A 331 15.83 10.84 1.78
CA GLY A 331 15.95 10.71 0.33
C GLY A 331 17.25 11.29 -0.24
N PHE A 332 17.72 12.39 0.33
CA PHE A 332 19.01 13.03 -0.02
C PHE A 332 20.23 12.39 0.65
N SER A 333 20.09 11.20 1.25
CA SER A 333 21.18 10.46 1.87
C SER A 333 21.56 9.21 1.08
N PRO A 334 22.57 9.26 0.19
CA PRO A 334 23.09 8.07 -0.48
C PRO A 334 23.54 6.98 0.48
N LYS A 335 24.05 7.35 1.67
CA LYS A 335 24.38 6.42 2.76
C LYS A 335 23.19 5.56 3.17
N PHE A 336 22.00 6.18 3.31
CA PHE A 336 20.78 5.46 3.62
C PHE A 336 20.40 4.48 2.50
N GLY A 337 20.43 4.92 1.24
CA GLY A 337 20.19 4.03 0.09
C GLY A 337 21.19 2.88 -0.02
N ALA A 338 22.47 3.13 0.27
CA ALA A 338 23.51 2.09 0.30
C ALA A 338 23.24 1.05 1.39
N LEU A 339 22.82 1.48 2.59
CA LEU A 339 22.43 0.57 3.67
C LEU A 339 21.24 -0.32 3.27
N LEU A 340 20.24 0.21 2.58
CA LEU A 340 19.09 -0.60 2.17
C LEU A 340 19.44 -1.64 1.11
N ARG A 341 20.45 -1.36 0.26
CA ARG A 341 20.95 -2.30 -0.75
C ARG A 341 21.78 -3.43 -0.16
N THR A 342 22.25 -3.33 1.08
CA THR A 342 22.92 -4.45 1.75
C THR A 342 21.95 -5.50 2.28
N ILE A 343 20.63 -5.23 2.27
CA ILE A 343 19.62 -6.17 2.78
C ILE A 343 19.57 -7.41 1.87
N PRO A 344 19.89 -8.61 2.40
CA PRO A 344 19.96 -9.83 1.59
C PRO A 344 18.60 -10.32 1.13
N ALA A 345 18.57 -10.95 -0.04
CA ALA A 345 17.38 -11.58 -0.61
C ALA A 345 16.58 -12.50 0.35
N PRO A 346 17.18 -13.41 1.16
CA PRO A 346 16.39 -14.28 2.05
C PRO A 346 15.64 -13.50 3.13
N VAL A 347 16.21 -12.38 3.60
CA VAL A 347 15.54 -11.49 4.58
C VAL A 347 14.30 -10.87 3.93
N LEU A 348 14.44 -10.36 2.70
CA LEU A 348 13.32 -9.80 1.93
C LEU A 348 12.25 -10.85 1.65
N GLY A 349 12.65 -12.10 1.32
CA GLY A 349 11.73 -13.21 1.10
C GLY A 349 10.86 -13.52 2.33
N GLY A 350 11.50 -13.69 3.50
CA GLY A 350 10.78 -13.93 4.76
C GLY A 350 9.81 -12.81 5.13
N LEU A 351 10.18 -11.55 4.89
CA LEU A 351 9.32 -10.39 5.15
C LEU A 351 8.17 -10.28 4.15
N ALA A 352 8.46 -10.51 2.87
CA ALA A 352 7.45 -10.51 1.81
C ALA A 352 6.34 -11.51 2.13
N THR A 353 6.67 -12.70 2.65
CA THR A 353 5.68 -13.68 3.09
C THR A 353 4.76 -13.14 4.19
N VAL A 354 5.32 -12.49 5.21
CA VAL A 354 4.53 -11.90 6.30
C VAL A 354 3.63 -10.79 5.76
N VAL A 355 4.21 -9.85 5.02
CA VAL A 355 3.51 -8.66 4.52
C VAL A 355 2.40 -9.05 3.55
N PHE A 356 2.67 -9.90 2.57
CA PHE A 356 1.66 -10.32 1.58
C PHE A 356 0.55 -11.16 2.21
N GLY A 357 0.89 -12.03 3.17
CA GLY A 357 -0.11 -12.75 3.96
C GLY A 357 -1.00 -11.81 4.78
N LEU A 358 -0.42 -10.79 5.41
CA LEU A 358 -1.17 -9.79 6.17
C LEU A 358 -2.07 -8.93 5.29
N ILE A 359 -1.66 -8.59 4.07
CA ILE A 359 -2.51 -7.88 3.09
C ILE A 359 -3.76 -8.70 2.80
N ALA A 360 -3.60 -9.99 2.48
CA ALA A 360 -4.73 -10.88 2.21
C ALA A 360 -5.63 -11.03 3.45
N ALA A 361 -5.05 -11.22 4.63
CA ALA A 361 -5.80 -11.34 5.88
C ALA A 361 -6.55 -10.05 6.28
N ALA A 362 -5.99 -8.87 5.98
CA ALA A 362 -6.64 -7.58 6.25
C ALA A 362 -7.95 -7.44 5.46
N MET A 363 -8.03 -8.02 4.26
CA MET A 363 -9.25 -8.02 3.46
C MET A 363 -10.32 -8.98 4.00
N VAL A 364 -9.90 -10.08 4.63
CA VAL A 364 -10.81 -10.94 5.40
C VAL A 364 -11.43 -10.14 6.54
N ARG A 365 -10.63 -9.36 7.27
CA ARG A 365 -11.13 -8.46 8.30
C ARG A 365 -12.10 -7.42 7.73
N LEU A 366 -11.82 -6.85 6.56
CA LEU A 366 -12.74 -5.92 5.87
C LEU A 366 -14.11 -6.56 5.62
N TRP A 367 -14.15 -7.82 5.18
CA TRP A 367 -15.43 -8.53 4.99
C TRP A 367 -16.19 -8.73 6.29
N VAL A 368 -15.49 -9.10 7.37
CA VAL A 368 -16.07 -9.28 8.71
C VAL A 368 -16.62 -7.96 9.27
N ASP A 369 -15.80 -6.90 9.23
CA ASP A 369 -16.16 -5.58 9.76
C ASP A 369 -17.35 -4.97 9.00
N ASN A 370 -17.47 -5.24 7.69
CA ASN A 370 -18.60 -4.81 6.85
C ASN A 370 -19.76 -5.82 6.78
N ARG A 371 -19.70 -6.93 7.55
CA ARG A 371 -20.74 -7.96 7.60
C ARG A 371 -21.16 -8.47 6.21
N VAL A 372 -20.19 -8.78 5.35
CA VAL A 372 -20.47 -9.34 4.03
C VAL A 372 -21.15 -10.70 4.18
N ASP A 373 -22.36 -10.84 3.62
CA ASP A 373 -23.10 -12.11 3.65
C ASP A 373 -22.59 -13.06 2.58
N PHE A 374 -21.79 -14.05 2.99
CA PHE A 374 -21.29 -15.13 2.12
C PHE A 374 -22.32 -16.24 1.88
N SER A 375 -23.49 -16.20 2.53
CA SER A 375 -24.61 -17.09 2.22
C SER A 375 -25.27 -16.69 0.90
N ASP A 376 -25.16 -15.42 0.49
CA ASP A 376 -25.58 -14.98 -0.84
C ASP A 376 -24.63 -15.53 -1.92
N PRO A 377 -25.10 -16.40 -2.84
CA PRO A 377 -24.27 -16.96 -3.90
C PRO A 377 -23.59 -15.90 -4.77
N ARG A 378 -24.17 -14.70 -4.92
CA ARG A 378 -23.53 -13.60 -5.67
C ARG A 378 -22.23 -13.18 -5.04
N ASN A 379 -22.21 -12.99 -3.72
CA ASN A 379 -21.00 -12.59 -3.00
C ASN A 379 -19.98 -13.74 -3.03
N LEU A 380 -20.43 -14.96 -2.75
CA LEU A 380 -19.56 -16.13 -2.68
C LEU A 380 -18.88 -16.46 -4.01
N ILE A 381 -19.62 -16.50 -5.11
CA ILE A 381 -19.08 -16.78 -6.45
C ILE A 381 -18.14 -15.65 -6.89
N THR A 382 -18.53 -14.39 -6.69
CA THR A 382 -17.69 -13.23 -7.04
C THR A 382 -16.35 -13.32 -6.33
N VAL A 383 -16.36 -13.54 -5.01
CA VAL A 383 -15.15 -13.62 -4.19
C VAL A 383 -14.30 -14.82 -4.61
N GLY A 384 -14.90 -16.02 -4.67
CA GLY A 384 -14.19 -17.26 -5.01
C GLY A 384 -13.48 -17.21 -6.36
N VAL A 385 -14.16 -16.75 -7.41
CA VAL A 385 -13.55 -16.62 -8.75
C VAL A 385 -12.42 -15.61 -8.73
N THR A 386 -12.62 -14.45 -8.09
CA THR A 386 -11.60 -13.40 -7.99
C THR A 386 -10.33 -13.90 -7.30
N LEU A 387 -10.47 -14.62 -6.19
CA LEU A 387 -9.34 -15.18 -5.44
C LEU A 387 -8.56 -16.20 -6.29
N VAL A 388 -9.24 -17.09 -7.02
CA VAL A 388 -8.58 -18.10 -7.86
C VAL A 388 -7.85 -17.44 -9.03
N LEU A 389 -8.48 -16.50 -9.74
CA LEU A 389 -7.84 -15.80 -10.86
C LEU A 389 -6.64 -14.97 -10.40
N GLY A 390 -6.76 -14.30 -9.24
CA GLY A 390 -5.69 -13.53 -8.64
C GLY A 390 -4.52 -14.40 -8.19
N ALA A 391 -4.78 -15.39 -7.33
CA ALA A 391 -3.76 -16.30 -6.81
C ALA A 391 -3.09 -17.13 -7.92
N GLY A 392 -3.87 -17.59 -8.91
CA GLY A 392 -3.37 -18.34 -10.06
C GLY A 392 -2.66 -17.49 -11.12
N ASN A 393 -2.59 -16.17 -10.93
CA ASN A 393 -2.02 -15.21 -11.87
C ASN A 393 -2.57 -15.37 -13.31
N PHE A 394 -3.88 -15.60 -13.43
CA PHE A 394 -4.50 -15.91 -14.71
C PHE A 394 -4.41 -14.71 -15.66
N THR A 395 -3.63 -14.86 -16.74
CA THR A 395 -3.40 -13.78 -17.70
C THR A 395 -4.23 -14.02 -18.95
N VAL A 396 -5.02 -13.04 -19.35
CA VAL A 396 -5.78 -13.09 -20.61
C VAL A 396 -5.02 -12.31 -21.66
N THR A 397 -4.70 -12.96 -22.77
CA THR A 397 -4.08 -12.32 -23.94
C THR A 397 -5.08 -12.29 -25.08
N ALA A 398 -5.40 -11.10 -25.58
CA ALA A 398 -6.30 -10.89 -26.70
C ALA A 398 -5.79 -9.74 -27.60
N GLY A 399 -5.64 -9.99 -28.90
CA GLY A 399 -5.30 -8.93 -29.88
C GLY A 399 -3.97 -8.23 -29.64
N GLY A 400 -2.96 -8.90 -29.08
CA GLY A 400 -1.67 -8.29 -28.73
C GLY A 400 -1.65 -7.55 -27.38
N PHE A 401 -2.77 -7.54 -26.67
CA PHE A 401 -2.89 -6.99 -25.32
C PHE A 401 -2.98 -8.11 -24.29
N SER A 402 -2.23 -8.00 -23.19
CA SER A 402 -2.31 -8.93 -22.07
C SER A 402 -2.78 -8.21 -20.82
N ILE A 403 -3.78 -8.77 -20.14
CA ILE A 403 -4.22 -8.32 -18.82
C ILE A 403 -3.65 -9.32 -17.81
N GLY A 404 -2.76 -8.85 -16.92
CA GLY A 404 -2.14 -9.68 -15.88
C GLY A 404 -3.14 -10.16 -14.82
N GLY A 405 -2.72 -11.12 -13.99
CA GLY A 405 -3.58 -11.80 -13.01
C GLY A 405 -4.39 -10.91 -12.08
N ILE A 406 -3.82 -9.79 -11.61
CA ILE A 406 -4.56 -8.84 -10.78
C ILE A 406 -5.63 -8.09 -11.59
N GLY A 407 -5.30 -7.70 -12.82
CA GLY A 407 -6.22 -7.01 -13.71
C GLY A 407 -7.40 -7.89 -14.11
N THR A 408 -7.14 -9.16 -14.46
CA THR A 408 -8.19 -10.13 -14.79
C THR A 408 -9.05 -10.45 -13.60
N ALA A 409 -8.47 -10.64 -12.40
CA ALA A 409 -9.21 -10.83 -11.16
C ALA A 409 -10.12 -9.62 -10.86
N THR A 410 -9.61 -8.39 -11.04
CA THR A 410 -10.39 -7.16 -10.82
C THR A 410 -11.55 -7.05 -11.80
N ILE A 411 -11.31 -7.27 -13.09
CA ILE A 411 -12.36 -7.23 -14.11
C ILE A 411 -13.39 -8.33 -13.87
N ALA A 412 -12.96 -9.54 -13.49
CA ALA A 412 -13.84 -10.64 -13.16
C ALA A 412 -14.70 -10.31 -11.92
N ALA A 413 -14.10 -9.76 -10.86
CA ALA A 413 -14.81 -9.34 -9.66
C ALA A 413 -15.93 -8.33 -9.98
N LEU A 414 -15.56 -7.28 -10.73
CA LEU A 414 -16.49 -6.24 -11.15
C LEU A 414 -17.58 -6.79 -12.07
N GLY A 415 -17.19 -7.49 -13.14
CA GLY A 415 -18.10 -8.01 -14.15
C GLY A 415 -19.08 -9.04 -13.58
N LEU A 416 -18.57 -10.03 -12.84
CA LEU A 416 -19.41 -11.07 -12.23
C LEU A 416 -20.35 -10.49 -11.19
N TYR A 417 -19.85 -9.59 -10.33
CA TYR A 417 -20.71 -9.01 -9.30
C TYR A 417 -21.88 -8.24 -9.91
N GLN A 418 -21.65 -7.47 -10.97
CA GLN A 418 -22.71 -6.74 -11.65
C GLN A 418 -23.65 -7.68 -12.42
N LEU A 419 -23.11 -8.65 -13.16
CA LEU A 419 -23.88 -9.64 -13.91
C LEU A 419 -24.83 -10.45 -13.01
N LEU A 420 -24.31 -10.96 -11.90
CA LEU A 420 -25.07 -11.74 -10.91
C LEU A 420 -26.02 -10.85 -10.07
N GLY A 421 -25.94 -9.53 -10.22
CA GLY A 421 -26.86 -8.57 -9.60
C GLY A 421 -28.08 -8.23 -10.46
N ILE A 422 -28.05 -8.55 -11.76
CA ILE A 422 -29.14 -8.22 -12.69
C ILE A 422 -30.42 -8.95 -12.24
N GLY A 423 -31.50 -8.20 -12.05
CA GLY A 423 -32.81 -8.74 -11.68
C GLY A 423 -33.10 -8.88 -10.17
N ARG A 424 -32.08 -8.83 -9.30
CA ARG A 424 -32.24 -9.03 -7.84
C ARG A 424 -32.75 -7.80 -7.07
N ALA A 425 -32.71 -6.61 -7.69
CA ALA A 425 -33.22 -5.37 -7.11
C ALA A 425 -34.76 -5.36 -6.84
N ARG A 426 -35.50 -6.40 -7.27
CA ARG A 426 -36.96 -6.52 -7.05
C ARG A 426 -37.38 -7.42 -5.88
N GLU A 427 -36.46 -8.17 -5.27
CA GLU A 427 -36.82 -9.11 -4.19
C GLU A 427 -36.68 -8.54 -2.78
N GLY A 428 -35.71 -7.63 -2.54
CA GLY A 428 -35.46 -7.06 -1.21
C GLY A 428 -36.58 -6.16 -0.65
N SER A 429 -37.54 -5.74 -1.47
CA SER A 429 -38.72 -4.97 -1.07
C SER A 429 -39.96 -5.83 -0.81
N ARG A 430 -39.92 -7.15 -1.06
CA ARG A 430 -41.04 -8.07 -0.77
C ARG A 430 -40.90 -8.80 0.57
N THR A 431 -39.69 -8.93 1.11
CA THR A 431 -39.42 -9.67 2.36
C THR A 431 -39.45 -8.81 3.62
N ALA A 432 -39.66 -7.49 3.50
CA ALA A 432 -39.83 -6.58 4.64
C ALA A 432 -41.29 -6.46 5.14
N ALA A 433 -42.18 -7.35 4.70
CA ALA A 433 -43.48 -7.53 5.36
C ALA A 433 -43.27 -8.42 6.60
N GLN A 434 -43.28 -7.79 7.77
CA GLN A 434 -43.19 -8.43 9.08
C GLN A 434 -44.09 -9.67 9.20
N PRO A 435 -43.62 -10.77 9.81
CA PRO A 435 -44.53 -11.70 10.45
C PRO A 435 -45.12 -11.01 11.68
N SER A 436 -46.44 -10.86 11.71
CA SER A 436 -47.20 -10.45 12.89
C SER A 436 -46.88 -11.38 14.06
N ASP A 437 -46.49 -10.77 15.17
CA ASP A 437 -46.30 -11.37 16.48
C ASP A 437 -47.60 -12.03 16.97
N PRO A 438 -47.65 -13.35 17.25
CA PRO A 438 -48.82 -13.98 17.83
C PRO A 438 -48.49 -14.49 19.24
N THR A 439 -48.36 -13.61 20.23
CA THR A 439 -48.57 -14.01 21.63
C THR A 439 -49.18 -12.88 22.48
N ILE A 440 -50.52 -12.89 22.56
CA ILE A 440 -51.28 -12.49 23.74
C ILE A 440 -51.85 -13.77 24.35
N HIS A 441 -51.29 -14.21 25.47
CA HIS A 441 -51.95 -14.57 26.74
C HIS A 441 -50.97 -15.16 27.73
#